data_AF-A0A3M2Z6E9-F1
#
_entry.id   AF-A0A3M2Z6E9-F1
#
_cell.length_a   1.000
_cell.length_b   1.000
_cell.length_c   1.000
_cell.angle_alpha   90.00
_cell.angle_beta   90.00
_cell.angle_gamma   90.00
#
_symmetry.space_group_name_H-M   'P 1'
#
loop_
_entity.id
_entity.type
_entity.pdbx_description
1 polymer ?
#
loop_
_entity_poly.entity_id
_entity_poly.type
_entity_poly.pdbx_seq_one_letter_code
_entity_poly.pdbx_strand_id
1 'polypeptide(L)' 'GVDKASVVGHSTGGMLATRYALMYPKQTEKLVMVNPIGLEDWKALGVPYRSIDQWYERELKTTAEG' A
#
# COMPACT_ATOMS: atom_id res chain seq x y z
N GLY A 1 6.52 26.05 2.80
CA GLY A 1 5.92 24.71 2.57
C GLY A 1 6.35 23.80 3.70
N VAL A 2 6.31 22.48 3.53
CA VAL A 2 6.91 21.50 4.46
C VAL A 2 8.20 20.98 3.83
N ASP A 3 9.34 21.34 4.41
CA ASP A 3 10.66 21.02 3.82
C ASP A 3 11.14 19.62 4.23
N LYS A 4 10.73 19.15 5.41
CA LYS A 4 11.04 17.81 5.94
C LYS A 4 9.90 17.31 6.82
N ALA A 5 9.58 16.02 6.77
CA ALA A 5 8.51 15.42 7.56
C ALA A 5 8.85 14.02 8.07
N SER A 6 8.28 13.66 9.21
CA SER A 6 8.14 12.25 9.62
C SER A 6 6.92 11.65 8.91
N VAL A 7 7.13 10.55 8.18
CA VAL A 7 6.11 9.91 7.36
C VAL A 7 5.63 8.64 8.07
N VAL A 8 4.35 8.59 8.40
CA VAL A 8 3.70 7.44 9.04
C VAL A 8 2.73 6.80 8.05
N GLY A 9 2.91 5.52 7.75
CA GLY A 9 2.05 4.78 6.82
C GLY A 9 1.43 3.53 7.45
N HIS A 10 0.11 3.39 7.34
CA HIS A 10 -0.64 2.20 7.79
C HIS A 10 -1.15 1.38 6.60
N SER A 11 -1.06 0.04 6.66
CA SER A 11 -1.55 -0.86 5.59
C SER A 11 -1.02 -0.46 4.21
N THR A 12 -1.88 -0.19 3.22
CA THR A 12 -1.50 0.36 1.90
C THR A 12 -0.71 1.66 2.00
N GLY A 13 -1.00 2.49 2.99
CA GLY A 13 -0.25 3.72 3.26
C GLY A 13 1.22 3.46 3.63
N GLY A 14 1.54 2.30 4.21
CA GLY A 14 2.92 1.90 4.48
C GLY A 14 3.74 1.61 3.22
N MET A 15 3.11 0.96 2.23
CA MET A 15 3.71 0.74 0.91
C MET A 15 3.99 2.07 0.20
N LEU A 16 3.05 3.02 0.26
CA LEU A 16 3.21 4.36 -0.31
C LEU A 16 4.28 5.17 0.41
N ALA A 17 4.27 5.17 1.75
CA ALA A 17 5.25 5.85 2.58
C ALA A 17 6.68 5.36 2.30
N THR A 18 6.85 4.05 2.08
CA THR A 18 8.13 3.46 1.68
C THR A 18 8.61 4.00 0.34
N ARG A 19 7.74 4.03 -0.68
CA ARG A 19 8.09 4.58 -2.00
C ARG A 19 8.45 6.06 -1.91
N TYR A 20 7.70 6.85 -1.13
CA TYR A 20 7.99 8.26 -0.91
C TYR A 20 9.35 8.46 -0.25
N ALA A 21 9.65 7.73 0.82
CA ALA A 21 10.93 7.83 1.54
C ALA A 21 12.13 7.49 0.65
N LEU A 22 11.98 6.50 -0.24
CA LEU A 22 13.01 6.15 -1.23
C LEU A 22 13.22 7.26 -2.29
N MET A 23 12.14 7.90 -2.74
CA MET A 23 12.22 8.95 -3.77
C MET A 23 12.66 10.31 -3.21
N TYR A 24 12.30 10.62 -1.97
CA TYR A 24 12.55 11.92 -1.32
C TYR A 24 13.27 11.76 0.03
N PRO A 25 14.45 11.11 0.06
CA PRO A 25 15.14 10.82 1.32
C PRO A 25 15.55 12.08 2.07
N LYS A 26 15.86 13.17 1.36
CA LYS A 26 16.21 14.47 1.99
C LYS A 26 15.02 15.16 2.68
N GLN A 27 13.81 14.88 2.22
CA GLN A 27 12.57 15.43 2.78
C GLN A 27 11.95 14.49 3.83
N THR A 28 12.48 13.27 3.97
CA THR A 28 12.02 12.29 4.96
C THR A 28 12.90 12.34 6.18
N GLU A 29 12.34 12.75 7.31
CA GLU A 29 13.05 12.73 8.60
C GLU A 29 13.08 11.32 9.19
N LYS A 30 11.92 10.68 9.22
CA LYS A 30 11.70 9.32 9.73
C LYS A 30 10.61 8.65 8.91
N LEU A 31 10.70 7.33 8.77
CA LEU A 31 9.64 6.49 8.21
C LEU A 31 9.12 5.57 9.32
N VAL A 32 7.82 5.62 9.60
CA VAL A 32 7.14 4.71 10.53
C VAL A 32 6.12 3.90 9.74
N MET A 33 6.19 2.58 9.87
CA MET A 33 5.28 1.66 9.20
C MET A 33 4.43 0.94 10.24
N VAL A 34 3.11 1.12 10.17
CA VAL A 34 2.15 0.48 11.06
C VAL A 34 1.43 -0.60 10.26
N ASN A 35 1.74 -1.87 10.51
CA ASN A 35 1.16 -3.01 9.79
C ASN A 35 1.08 -2.78 8.27
N PRO A 36 2.19 -2.46 7.59
CA PRO A 36 2.17 -2.15 6.16
C PRO A 36 1.85 -3.40 5.33
N ILE A 37 1.20 -3.22 4.18
CA ILE A 37 1.19 -4.26 3.13
C ILE A 37 2.40 -4.06 2.20
N GLY A 38 2.71 -5.07 1.39
CA GLY A 38 3.83 -5.02 0.44
C GLY A 38 5.20 -5.38 1.04
N LEU A 39 5.22 -6.02 2.21
CA LEU A 39 6.44 -6.61 2.79
C LEU A 39 6.86 -7.91 2.09
N GLU A 40 5.94 -8.53 1.35
CA GLU A 40 6.16 -9.77 0.62
C GLU A 40 5.69 -9.61 -0.82
N ASP A 41 6.45 -10.19 -1.75
CA ASP A 41 6.03 -10.31 -3.14
C ASP A 41 5.14 -11.55 -3.30
N TRP A 42 3.85 -11.37 -3.05
CA TRP A 42 2.85 -12.42 -3.19
C TRP A 42 2.82 -13.06 -4.57
N LYS A 43 3.16 -12.30 -5.63
CA LYS A 43 3.22 -12.84 -6.99
C LYS A 43 4.41 -13.79 -7.12
N ALA A 44 5.57 -13.43 -6.59
CA ALA A 44 6.73 -14.32 -6.57
C ALA A 44 6.50 -15.57 -5.69
N LEU A 45 5.69 -15.45 -4.63
CA LEU A 45 5.27 -16.56 -3.78
C LEU A 45 4.19 -17.45 -4.42
N GLY A 46 3.74 -17.15 -5.64
CA GLY A 46 2.79 -17.97 -6.38
C GLY A 46 1.32 -17.77 -6.00
N VAL A 47 0.97 -16.70 -5.27
CA VAL A 47 -0.43 -16.39 -4.99
C VAL A 47 -1.13 -16.03 -6.31
N PRO A 48 -2.24 -16.71 -6.66
CA PRO A 48 -2.93 -16.48 -7.93
C PRO A 48 -3.40 -15.03 -8.08
N TYR A 49 -3.09 -14.43 -9.22
CA TYR A 49 -3.64 -13.15 -9.60
C TYR A 49 -5.13 -13.28 -9.94
N ARG A 50 -5.96 -12.38 -9.39
CA ARG A 50 -7.35 -12.25 -9.77
C ARG A 50 -7.46 -11.28 -10.95
N SER A 51 -8.08 -11.72 -12.05
CA SER A 51 -8.28 -10.89 -13.26
C SER A 51 -9.20 -9.70 -12.98
N ILE A 52 -9.18 -8.71 -13.87
CA ILE A 52 -10.05 -7.52 -13.76
C ILE A 52 -11.52 -7.94 -13.79
N ASP A 53 -11.91 -8.85 -14.69
CA ASP A 53 -13.28 -9.34 -14.79
C ASP A 53 -13.72 -10.02 -13.48
N GLN A 54 -12.85 -10.83 -12.87
CA GLN A 54 -13.13 -11.46 -11.58
C GLN A 54 -13.25 -10.44 -10.43
N TRP A 55 -12.47 -9.35 -10.45
CA TRP A 55 -12.64 -8.25 -9.49
C TRP A 55 -13.98 -7.54 -9.68
N TYR A 56 -14.35 -7.28 -10.93
CA TYR A 56 -15.61 -6.62 -11.28
C TYR A 56 -16.82 -7.46 -10.85
N GLU A 57 -16.85 -8.75 -11.20
CA GLU A 57 -17.91 -9.66 -10.79
C GLU A 57 -18.03 -9.80 -9.28
N ARG A 58 -16.92 -9.72 -8.55
CA ARG A 58 -16.94 -9.75 -7.09
C ARG A 58 -17.56 -8.46 -6.53
N GLU A 59 -17.16 -7.31 -7.06
CA GLU A 59 -17.64 -6.01 -6.59
C GLU A 59 -19.14 -5.83 -6.83
N LEU A 60 -19.66 -6.36 -7.93
CA LEU A 60 -21.11 -6.38 -8.21
C LEU A 60 -21.93 -7.16 -7.17
N LYS A 61 -21.30 -8.04 -6.38
CA LYS A 61 -21.95 -8.82 -5.32
C LYS A 61 -21.89 -8.13 -3.95
N THR A 62 -21.14 -7.03 -3.83
CA THR A 62 -21.06 -6.25 -2.59
C THR A 62 -22.33 -5.43 -2.43
N THR A 63 -22.96 -5.50 -1.26
CA THR A 63 -24.07 -4.60 -0.88
C THR A 63 -23.67 -3.76 0.32
N ALA A 64 -24.41 -2.69 0.61
CA ALA A 64 -24.16 -1.90 1.82
C ALA A 64 -24.33 -2.72 3.12
N GLU A 65 -25.08 -3.82 3.05
CA GLU A 65 -25.35 -4.73 4.15
C GLU A 65 -24.26 -5.81 4.32
N GLY A 66 -23.35 -5.93 3.35
CA GLY A 66 -22.31 -6.96 3.25
C GLY A 66 -22.35 -7.67 1.92
#